data_AF-A0A925AF29-F1
#
_entry.id   AF-A0A925AF29-F1
#
_cell.length_a   1.000
_cell.length_b   1.000
_cell.length_c   1.000
_cell.angle_alpha   90.00
_cell.angle_beta   90.00
_cell.angle_gamma   90.00
#
_symmetry.space_group_name_H-M   'P 1'
#
loop_
_entity.id
_entity.type
_entity.pdbx_description
1 polymer ?
#
loop_
_entity_poly.entity_id
_entity_poly.type
_entity_poly.pdbx_seq_one_letter_code
_entity_poly.pdbx_strand_id
1 'polypeptide(L)'
;MGTLKFRDSADLYHYLIELASKFETSGRTVAAAKLKRTSLFVHGTPQTDFLGESLLVLRSLSGQSKDVLSERETRKMLAVIEQLEEAFRNPSGA
;
A
#
# COMPACT_ATOMS: atom_id res chain seq x y z
N MET A 1 -7.60 -20.41 1.53
CA MET A 1 -7.41 -19.02 1.05
C MET A 1 -6.76 -18.26 2.19
N GLY A 2 -5.47 -17.94 2.07
CA GLY A 2 -4.70 -17.33 3.15
C GLY A 2 -5.03 -15.84 3.25
N THR A 3 -5.68 -15.46 4.34
CA THR A 3 -5.87 -14.06 4.73
C THR A 3 -4.50 -13.45 4.99
N LEU A 4 -4.01 -12.63 4.06
CA LEU A 4 -3.00 -11.64 4.38
C LEU A 4 -3.61 -10.78 5.48
N LYS A 5 -3.17 -10.92 6.74
CA LYS A 5 -3.38 -9.92 7.78
C LYS A 5 -2.06 -9.19 7.86
N PHE A 6 -2.00 -7.89 7.53
CA PHE A 6 -0.84 -7.08 7.88
C PHE A 6 -0.70 -7.17 9.40
N ARG A 7 0.33 -7.86 9.89
CA ARG A 7 0.51 -8.10 11.32
C ARG A 7 0.99 -6.83 12.03
N ASP A 8 1.61 -5.91 11.28
CA ASP A 8 2.11 -4.64 11.76
C ASP A 8 2.34 -3.62 10.61
N SER A 9 2.70 -2.39 10.98
CA SER A 9 3.05 -1.29 10.08
C SER A 9 4.29 -1.59 9.22
N ALA A 10 5.15 -2.52 9.64
CA ALA A 10 6.39 -2.85 8.93
C ALA A 10 6.10 -3.70 7.68
N ASP A 11 5.14 -4.62 7.75
CA ASP A 11 4.66 -5.37 6.58
C ASP A 11 4.14 -4.42 5.49
N LEU A 12 3.37 -3.39 5.88
CA LEU A 12 2.84 -2.40 4.93
C LEU A 12 3.96 -1.54 4.36
N TYR A 13 4.91 -1.12 5.20
CA TYR A 13 6.11 -0.40 4.74
C TYR A 13 6.87 -1.20 3.67
N HIS A 14 7.19 -2.47 3.95
CA HIS A 14 7.92 -3.31 3.02
C HIS A 14 7.14 -3.52 1.72
N TYR A 15 5.83 -3.69 1.81
CA TYR A 15 4.96 -3.78 0.64
C TYR A 15 5.00 -2.52 -0.23
N LEU A 16 4.93 -1.33 0.37
CA LEU A 16 5.01 -0.06 -0.37
C LEU A 16 6.38 0.11 -1.05
N ILE A 17 7.47 -0.28 -0.39
CA ILE A 17 8.83 -0.24 -0.97
C ILE A 17 8.96 -1.21 -2.15
N GLU A 18 8.48 -2.45 -2.00
CA GLU A 18 8.49 -3.44 -3.08
C GLU A 18 7.69 -2.93 -4.30
N LEU A 19 6.50 -2.38 -4.03
CA LEU A 19 5.65 -1.82 -5.06
C LEU A 19 6.32 -0.62 -5.74
N ALA A 20 6.98 0.26 -4.98
CA ALA A 20 7.71 1.39 -5.54
C ALA A 20 8.79 0.95 -6.51
N SER A 21 9.54 -0.11 -6.19
CA SER A 21 10.58 -0.66 -7.06
C SER A 21 10.02 -1.19 -8.38
N LYS A 22 8.84 -1.83 -8.35
CA LYS A 22 8.15 -2.30 -9.57
C LYS A 22 7.74 -1.12 -10.46
N PHE A 23 7.09 -0.12 -9.88
CA PHE A 23 6.71 1.09 -10.62
C PHE A 23 7.92 1.84 -11.18
N GLU A 24 9.04 1.89 -10.44
CA GLU A 24 10.29 2.51 -10.89
C GLU A 24 10.88 1.76 -12.10
N THR A 25 10.96 0.43 -12.01
CA THR A 25 11.48 -0.43 -13.10
C THR A 25 10.63 -0.32 -14.38
N SER A 26 9.32 -0.12 -14.24
CA SER A 26 8.41 0.10 -15.37
C SER A 26 8.40 1.55 -15.90
N GLY A 27 9.31 2.41 -15.43
CA GLY A 27 9.41 3.81 -15.87
C GLY A 27 8.34 4.74 -15.29
N ARG A 28 7.50 4.27 -14.34
CA ARG A 28 6.48 5.06 -13.64
C ARG A 28 7.08 5.76 -12.42
N THR A 29 8.10 6.60 -12.65
CA THR A 29 8.92 7.23 -11.61
C THR A 29 8.11 8.09 -10.63
N VAL A 30 7.08 8.79 -11.08
CA VAL A 30 6.19 9.59 -10.21
C VAL A 30 5.40 8.71 -9.25
N ALA A 31 4.90 7.56 -9.71
CA ALA A 31 4.17 6.61 -8.85
C ALA A 31 5.12 5.96 -7.84
N ALA A 32 6.32 5.57 -8.27
CA ALA A 32 7.36 5.07 -7.38
C ALA A 32 7.74 6.09 -6.29
N ALA A 33 7.91 7.36 -6.66
CA ALA A 33 8.23 8.43 -5.73
C ALA A 33 7.12 8.65 -4.69
N LYS A 34 5.84 8.56 -5.10
CA LYS A 34 4.70 8.63 -4.16
C LYS A 34 4.75 7.49 -3.13
N LEU A 35 4.96 6.25 -3.59
CA LEU A 35 5.05 5.08 -2.71
C LEU A 35 6.22 5.18 -1.73
N LYS A 36 7.42 5.56 -2.21
CA LYS A 36 8.60 5.81 -1.35
C LYS A 36 8.36 6.93 -0.34
N ARG A 37 7.67 8.01 -0.75
CA ARG A 37 7.35 9.10 0.17
C ARG A 37 6.41 8.64 1.27
N THR A 38 5.36 7.91 0.93
CA THR A 38 4.41 7.37 1.93
C THR A 38 5.07 6.37 2.87
N SER A 39 5.98 5.51 2.37
CA SER A 39 6.67 4.55 3.22
C SER A 39 7.54 5.24 4.28
N LEU A 40 8.10 6.42 4.00
CA LEU A 40 8.89 7.18 4.99
C LEU A 40 8.06 7.70 6.18
N PHE A 41 6.73 7.80 6.07
CA PHE A 41 5.87 8.26 7.17
C PHE A 41 5.91 7.30 8.38
N VAL A 42 6.17 6.01 8.15
CA VAL A 42 6.14 4.97 9.19
C VAL A 42 7.05 5.26 10.40
N HIS A 43 8.10 6.07 10.23
CA HIS A 43 9.11 6.34 11.27
C HIS A 43 8.85 7.58 12.12
N GLY A 44 7.80 8.36 11.84
CA GLY A 44 7.61 9.66 12.52
C GLY A 44 6.16 10.12 12.67
N THR A 45 5.18 9.36 12.22
CA THR A 45 3.75 9.73 12.31
C THR A 45 2.95 8.73 13.13
N PRO A 46 1.82 9.15 13.73
CA PRO A 46 0.82 8.22 14.25
C PRO A 46 0.48 7.12 13.23
N GLN A 47 0.28 5.89 13.72
CA GLN A 47 -0.01 4.74 12.87
C GLN A 47 -1.25 4.99 11.99
N THR A 48 -2.28 5.66 12.53
CA THR A 48 -3.49 6.05 11.80
C THR A 48 -3.19 6.89 10.56
N ASP A 49 -2.25 7.83 10.67
CA ASP A 49 -1.90 8.73 9.58
C ASP A 49 -1.11 7.98 8.50
N PHE A 50 -0.19 7.11 8.91
CA PHE A 50 0.54 6.24 7.99
C PHE A 50 -0.41 5.31 7.22
N LEU A 51 -1.36 4.67 7.90
CA LEU A 51 -2.37 3.82 7.26
C LEU A 51 -3.25 4.62 6.30
N GLY A 52 -3.59 5.86 6.64
CA GLY A 52 -4.44 6.73 5.84
C GLY A 52 -3.75 7.16 4.55
N GLU A 53 -2.51 7.64 4.66
CA GLU A 53 -1.69 8.00 3.50
C GLU A 53 -1.40 6.79 2.60
N SER A 54 -1.17 5.61 3.22
CA SER A 54 -1.00 4.35 2.49
C SER A 54 -2.24 3.97 1.69
N LEU A 55 -3.43 4.13 2.27
CA LEU A 55 -4.68 3.88 1.57
C LEU A 55 -4.86 4.83 0.38
N LEU A 56 -4.63 6.14 0.58
CA LEU A 56 -4.79 7.15 -0.45
C LEU A 56 -3.86 6.90 -1.65
N VAL A 57 -2.58 6.61 -1.39
CA VAL A 57 -1.61 6.34 -2.47
C VAL A 57 -1.96 5.06 -3.23
N LEU A 58 -2.30 3.97 -2.53
CA LEU A 58 -2.63 2.70 -3.18
C LEU A 58 -3.91 2.82 -4.03
N ARG A 59 -4.94 3.54 -3.56
CA ARG A 59 -6.16 3.82 -4.35
C ARG A 59 -5.86 4.67 -5.59
N SER A 60 -5.01 5.68 -5.47
CA SER A 60 -4.61 6.49 -6.63
C SER A 60 -3.90 5.66 -7.70
N LEU A 61 -3.14 4.63 -7.30
CA LEU A 61 -2.33 3.82 -8.20
C LEU A 61 -3.06 2.60 -8.76
N SER A 62 -4.16 2.16 -8.13
CA SER A 62 -4.94 1.01 -8.59
C SER A 62 -5.52 1.16 -9.99
N GLY A 63 -5.83 2.38 -10.41
CA GLY A 63 -6.26 2.66 -11.79
C GLY A 63 -5.17 2.50 -12.84
N GLN A 64 -3.89 2.53 -12.44
CA GLN A 64 -2.72 2.53 -13.35
C GLN A 64 -1.89 1.24 -13.22
N SER A 65 -2.29 0.32 -12.35
CA SER A 65 -1.44 -0.81 -11.96
C SER A 65 -1.42 -1.95 -12.97
N LYS A 66 -2.42 -2.07 -13.86
CA LYS A 66 -2.52 -3.18 -14.81
C LYS A 66 -1.38 -3.25 -15.82
N ASP A 67 -0.73 -2.12 -16.09
CA ASP A 67 0.40 -2.02 -17.02
C ASP A 67 1.77 -2.27 -16.35
N VAL A 68 1.77 -2.42 -15.02
CA VAL A 68 3.00 -2.48 -14.19
C VAL A 68 3.04 -3.77 -13.39
N LEU A 69 1.89 -4.18 -12.85
CA LEU A 69 1.73 -5.33 -11.98
C LEU A 69 1.07 -6.46 -12.73
N SER A 70 1.50 -7.69 -12.44
CA SER A 70 0.77 -8.88 -12.85
C SER A 70 -0.64 -8.89 -12.24
N GLU A 71 -1.51 -9.74 -12.77
CA GLU A 71 -2.86 -9.93 -12.25
C GLU A 71 -2.86 -10.36 -10.77
N ARG A 72 -1.88 -11.22 -10.39
CA ARG A 72 -1.70 -11.66 -9.01
C ARG A 72 -1.32 -10.50 -8.09
N GLU A 73 -0.44 -9.63 -8.52
CA GLU A 73 0.03 -8.47 -7.75
C GLU A 73 -1.05 -7.38 -7.67
N THR A 74 -1.80 -7.18 -8.75
CA THR A 74 -2.97 -6.31 -8.76
C THR A 74 -4.00 -6.80 -7.74
N ARG A 75 -4.32 -8.10 -7.73
CA ARG A 75 -5.21 -8.70 -6.71
C ARG A 75 -4.67 -8.52 -5.29
N LYS A 76 -3.36 -8.71 -5.08
CA LYS A 76 -2.71 -8.46 -3.77
C LYS A 76 -2.93 -7.02 -3.34
N MET A 77 -2.67 -6.05 -4.22
CA MET A 77 -2.83 -4.61 -3.93
C MET A 77 -4.28 -4.25 -3.58
N LEU A 78 -5.25 -4.77 -4.33
CA LEU A 78 -6.67 -4.55 -4.03
C LEU A 78 -7.06 -5.11 -2.67
N ALA A 79 -6.55 -6.29 -2.31
CA ALA A 79 -6.76 -6.87 -0.98
C ALA A 79 -6.11 -6.01 0.13
N VAL A 80 -4.95 -5.40 -0.11
CA VAL A 80 -4.34 -4.44 0.83
C VAL A 80 -5.24 -3.22 1.03
N ILE A 81 -5.75 -2.65 -0.05
CA ILE A 81 -6.67 -1.50 -0.01
C ILE A 81 -7.91 -1.83 0.81
N GLU A 82 -8.53 -2.99 0.55
CA GLU A 82 -9.72 -3.44 1.26
C GLU A 82 -9.48 -3.58 2.77
N GLN A 83 -8.34 -4.16 3.17
CA GLN A 83 -7.96 -4.29 4.58
C GLN A 83 -7.75 -2.95 5.26
N LEU A 84 -7.11 -1.99 4.58
CA LEU A 84 -6.94 -0.63 5.12
C LEU A 84 -8.31 0.05 5.28
N GLU A 85 -9.20 -0.06 4.28
CA GLU A 85 -10.56 0.47 4.37
C GLU A 85 -11.39 -0.19 5.49
N GLU A 86 -11.20 -1.48 5.75
CA GLU A 86 -11.83 -2.17 6.87
C GLU A 86 -11.30 -1.67 8.22
N ALA A 87 -9.99 -1.48 8.36
CA ALA A 87 -9.37 -0.95 9.57
C ALA A 87 -9.89 0.47 9.92
N PHE A 88 -10.15 1.31 8.92
CA PHE A 88 -10.76 2.64 9.13
C PHE A 88 -12.27 2.60 9.42
N ARG A 89 -13.00 1.59 8.90
CA ARG A 89 -14.44 1.41 9.15
C ARG A 89 -14.72 0.79 10.53
N ASN A 90 -13.84 -0.07 11.00
CA ASN A 90 -13.96 -0.80 12.26
C ASN A 90 -12.74 -0.55 13.16
N PRO A 91 -12.55 0.68 13.69
CA PRO A 91 -11.39 1.02 14.52
C PRO A 91 -11.34 0.26 15.86
N SER A 92 -12.42 -0.43 16.24
CA SER A 92 -12.59 -1.11 17.54
C SER A 92 -12.12 -2.57 17.60
N GLY A 93 -11.29 -3.01 16.66
CA GLY A 93 -10.79 -4.40 16.59
C GLY A 93 -9.52 -4.70 17.39
N ALA A 94 -9.33 -4.04 18.54
CA ALA A 94 -8.21 -4.26 19.47
C ALA A 94 -8.72 -4.81 20.82
#